data_AF-A0A9Q0XZW5-F1
#
_entry.id   AF-A0A9Q0XZW5-F1
#
_cell.length_a   1.000
_cell.length_b   1.000
_cell.length_c   1.000
_cell.angle_alpha   90.00
_cell.angle_beta   90.00
_cell.angle_gamma   90.00
#
_symmetry.space_group_name_H-M   'P 1'
#
loop_
_entity.id
_entity.type
_entity.pdbx_description
1 polymer ?
#
loop_
_entity_poly.entity_id
_entity_poly.type
_entity_poly.pdbx_seq_one_letter_code
_entity_poly.pdbx_strand_id
1 'polypeptide(L)'
;PQTPKLQPQEPNSATSTSIAVYWTVDEDAVIDFFQVYCMEEYPGRKEQSGLVEEYRVTVKESNCILEDLEAGHSYSVWVMAVNYAGCSFPSDKSTFRTAPPTPVMKAEDCTVCWDTATIRWSTSSPEATDSFTLEYCRQYSPEGEGLRSLAGIKRPEMKIHLESNVNYFFYVRAVNVFGSSEQSEAALISTKGTRFHIMKETAHPALRVSPNGTMICLPEDAKLTGISPVLGELLSPRGWHYWETTVSGCEAYRVGICYSRVPQDFILGQNNTSWCFHCSNKTSFVYKVLHNGEISDVFVTEQPARIGILLDYNTGRLLFFNAERGQVLSTIRHKFTEVVHPAFMLEQPGVLSLHTGMELPEFVKQS
;
A
#
# COMPACT_ATOMS: atom_id res chain seq x y z
N PRO A 1 -31.44 -21.95 -40.18
CA PRO A 1 -32.00 -20.85 -39.34
C PRO A 1 -31.28 -19.54 -39.70
N GLN A 2 -31.87 -18.37 -39.40
CA GLN A 2 -31.22 -17.09 -39.62
C GLN A 2 -30.03 -16.92 -38.65
N THR A 3 -29.04 -16.12 -39.05
CA THR A 3 -27.87 -15.79 -38.24
C THR A 3 -28.29 -14.97 -37.01
N PRO A 4 -27.93 -15.39 -35.79
CA PRO A 4 -28.16 -14.61 -34.58
C PRO A 4 -27.42 -13.27 -34.60
N LYS A 5 -27.97 -12.27 -33.91
CA LYS A 5 -27.32 -10.96 -33.72
C LYS A 5 -26.87 -10.80 -32.28
N LEU A 6 -25.56 -10.83 -32.05
CA LEU A 6 -24.97 -10.58 -30.74
C LEU A 6 -25.25 -9.16 -30.25
N GLN A 7 -25.51 -9.04 -28.95
CA GLN A 7 -25.67 -7.76 -28.26
C GLN A 7 -24.32 -7.29 -27.68
N PRO A 8 -24.09 -5.97 -27.59
CA PRO A 8 -22.93 -5.44 -26.86
C PRO A 8 -22.94 -5.89 -25.39
N GLN A 9 -21.76 -6.06 -24.81
CA GLN A 9 -21.63 -6.40 -23.40
C GLN A 9 -22.23 -5.30 -22.52
N GLU A 10 -23.15 -5.69 -21.63
CA GLU A 10 -23.77 -4.77 -20.69
C GLU A 10 -22.83 -4.41 -19.53
N PRO A 11 -22.96 -3.21 -18.93
CA PRO A 11 -22.23 -2.88 -17.72
C PRO A 11 -22.59 -3.83 -16.57
N ASN A 12 -21.60 -4.20 -15.74
CA ASN A 12 -21.76 -5.15 -14.62
C ASN A 12 -22.24 -6.56 -15.03
N SER A 13 -22.08 -6.96 -16.29
CA SER A 13 -22.45 -8.29 -16.78
C SER A 13 -21.33 -9.34 -16.69
N ALA A 14 -20.18 -8.99 -16.10
CA ALA A 14 -19.02 -9.86 -15.97
C ALA A 14 -18.52 -9.99 -14.52
N THR A 15 -17.94 -11.15 -14.23
CA THR A 15 -17.10 -11.40 -13.04
C THR A 15 -15.64 -11.56 -13.47
N SER A 16 -14.74 -11.81 -12.53
CA SER A 16 -13.33 -12.09 -12.86
C SER A 16 -13.17 -13.38 -13.68
N THR A 17 -14.15 -14.29 -13.68
CA THR A 17 -14.04 -15.59 -14.36
C THR A 17 -15.20 -15.89 -15.29
N SER A 18 -16.12 -14.94 -15.48
CA SER A 18 -17.28 -15.16 -16.35
C SER A 18 -17.79 -13.91 -17.05
N ILE A 19 -18.45 -14.11 -18.19
CA ILE A 19 -19.15 -13.09 -18.97
C ILE A 19 -20.55 -13.57 -19.33
N ALA A 20 -21.55 -12.71 -19.15
CA ALA A 20 -22.90 -12.93 -19.67
C ALA A 20 -23.00 -12.43 -21.12
N VAL A 21 -23.48 -13.29 -22.01
CA VAL A 21 -23.61 -13.04 -23.45
C VAL A 21 -25.07 -13.16 -23.85
N TYR A 22 -25.56 -12.19 -24.62
CA TYR A 22 -26.95 -12.12 -25.09
C TYR A 22 -26.99 -11.93 -26.62
N TRP A 23 -28.00 -12.49 -27.26
CA TRP A 23 -28.26 -12.29 -28.69
C TRP A 23 -29.75 -12.29 -28.99
N THR A 24 -30.10 -11.76 -30.16
CA THR A 24 -31.47 -11.77 -30.68
C THR A 24 -31.58 -12.65 -31.91
N VAL A 25 -32.75 -13.22 -32.09
CA VAL A 25 -33.17 -14.00 -33.27
C VAL A 25 -34.58 -13.57 -33.67
N ASP A 26 -34.95 -13.79 -34.93
CA ASP A 26 -36.33 -13.53 -35.39
C ASP A 26 -37.35 -14.36 -34.58
N GLU A 27 -38.48 -13.76 -34.21
CA GLU A 27 -39.50 -14.37 -33.35
C GLU A 27 -40.12 -15.65 -33.94
N ASP A 28 -40.15 -15.76 -35.27
CA ASP A 28 -40.69 -16.92 -36.01
C ASP A 28 -39.64 -18.01 -36.27
N ALA A 29 -38.40 -17.85 -35.80
CA ALA A 29 -37.31 -18.78 -36.08
C ALA A 29 -37.44 -20.07 -35.26
N VAL A 30 -37.59 -21.21 -35.95
CA VAL A 30 -37.47 -22.53 -35.32
C VAL A 30 -36.00 -22.85 -35.08
N ILE A 31 -35.57 -22.84 -33.82
CA ILE A 31 -34.20 -23.09 -33.37
C ILE A 31 -34.22 -24.17 -32.31
N ASP A 32 -33.40 -25.21 -32.48
CA ASP A 32 -33.28 -26.31 -31.52
C ASP A 32 -32.27 -25.97 -30.40
N PHE A 33 -31.14 -25.37 -30.80
CA PHE A 33 -30.10 -24.87 -29.88
C PHE A 33 -29.17 -23.89 -30.59
N PHE A 34 -28.33 -23.22 -29.80
CA PHE A 34 -27.26 -22.34 -30.22
C PHE A 34 -25.89 -22.96 -29.89
N GLN A 35 -24.93 -22.75 -30.78
CA GLN A 35 -23.51 -23.01 -30.53
C GLN A 35 -22.81 -21.68 -30.33
N VAL A 36 -22.31 -21.44 -29.13
CA VAL A 36 -21.57 -20.25 -28.74
C VAL A 36 -20.09 -20.60 -28.74
N TYR A 37 -19.30 -19.76 -29.38
CA TYR A 37 -17.87 -19.91 -29.52
C TYR A 37 -17.19 -18.73 -28.85
N CYS A 38 -16.12 -19.01 -28.09
CA CYS A 38 -15.34 -18.02 -27.37
C CYS A 38 -13.85 -18.30 -27.57
N MET A 39 -13.11 -17.23 -27.82
CA MET A 39 -11.67 -17.27 -28.04
C MET A 39 -11.01 -16.09 -27.34
N GLU A 40 -9.97 -16.36 -26.56
CA GLU A 40 -9.18 -15.30 -25.92
C GLU A 40 -8.43 -14.44 -26.94
N GLU A 41 -8.47 -13.12 -26.78
CA GLU A 41 -7.76 -12.16 -27.62
C GLU A 41 -6.41 -11.78 -26.98
N TYR A 42 -5.31 -12.13 -27.66
CA TYR A 42 -3.97 -11.69 -27.26
C TYR A 42 -3.57 -10.39 -27.99
N PRO A 43 -3.17 -9.32 -27.27
CA PRO A 43 -2.69 -8.10 -27.90
C PRO A 43 -1.45 -8.40 -28.75
N GLY A 44 -1.53 -8.17 -30.06
CA GLY A 44 -0.38 -8.21 -30.98
C GLY A 44 -0.14 -9.53 -31.72
N ARG A 45 -0.93 -10.59 -31.50
CA ARG A 45 -0.84 -11.81 -32.30
C ARG A 45 -1.83 -11.74 -33.47
N LYS A 46 -1.34 -11.38 -34.66
CA LYS A 46 -2.10 -11.63 -35.90
C LYS A 46 -2.30 -13.13 -36.02
N GLU A 47 -3.55 -13.57 -36.10
CA GLU A 47 -4.04 -14.93 -36.34
C GLU A 47 -2.96 -15.90 -36.83
N GLN A 48 -2.21 -16.48 -35.90
CA GLN A 48 -1.32 -17.60 -36.19
C GLN A 48 -2.03 -18.85 -35.69
N SER A 49 -2.30 -19.73 -36.66
CA SER A 49 -2.76 -21.12 -36.57
C SER A 49 -1.87 -21.99 -35.65
N GLY A 50 -1.82 -21.66 -34.36
CA GLY A 50 -1.40 -22.58 -33.30
C GLY A 50 -2.57 -22.73 -32.36
N LEU A 51 -2.91 -23.98 -31.99
CA LEU A 51 -3.99 -24.40 -31.08
C LEU A 51 -4.42 -23.28 -30.12
N VAL A 52 -5.36 -22.44 -30.57
CA VAL A 52 -6.06 -21.52 -29.69
C VAL A 52 -7.22 -22.34 -29.14
N GLU A 53 -7.31 -22.47 -27.82
CA GLU A 53 -8.41 -23.20 -27.20
C GLU A 53 -9.71 -22.45 -27.50
N GLU A 54 -10.46 -22.97 -28.45
CA GLU A 54 -11.78 -22.50 -28.81
C GLU A 54 -12.79 -23.13 -27.84
N TYR A 55 -13.30 -22.32 -26.93
CA TYR A 55 -14.33 -22.73 -26.00
C TYR A 55 -15.66 -22.77 -26.74
N ARG A 56 -16.35 -23.93 -26.69
CA ARG A 56 -17.65 -24.11 -27.33
C ARG A 56 -18.70 -24.56 -26.33
N VAL A 57 -19.78 -23.80 -26.23
CA VAL A 57 -20.93 -24.10 -25.36
C VAL A 57 -22.18 -24.27 -26.22
N THR A 58 -23.02 -25.25 -25.87
CA THR A 58 -24.32 -25.48 -26.51
C THR A 58 -25.43 -25.08 -25.54
N VAL A 59 -26.28 -24.15 -25.95
CA VAL A 59 -27.38 -23.64 -25.11
C VAL A 59 -28.70 -23.60 -25.88
N LYS A 60 -29.83 -23.60 -25.18
CA LYS A 60 -31.16 -23.51 -25.80
C LYS A 60 -31.75 -22.11 -25.79
N GLU A 61 -31.29 -21.27 -24.87
CA GLU A 61 -31.78 -19.91 -24.70
C GLU A 61 -30.94 -18.94 -25.53
N SER A 62 -31.47 -17.72 -25.76
CA SER A 62 -30.75 -16.64 -26.46
C SER A 62 -29.78 -15.87 -25.57
N ASN A 63 -29.27 -16.54 -24.53
CA ASN A 63 -28.27 -16.04 -23.61
C ASN A 63 -27.42 -17.20 -23.08
N CYS A 64 -26.21 -16.91 -22.63
CA CYS A 64 -25.41 -17.84 -21.84
C CYS A 64 -24.40 -17.11 -20.94
N ILE A 65 -23.91 -17.81 -19.92
CA ILE A 65 -22.75 -17.39 -19.13
C ILE A 65 -21.58 -18.26 -19.56
N LEU A 66 -20.50 -17.62 -20.03
CA LEU A 66 -19.23 -18.30 -20.27
C LEU A 66 -18.44 -18.22 -18.96
N GLU A 67 -18.05 -19.36 -18.42
CA GLU A 67 -17.31 -19.50 -17.15
C GLU A 67 -15.86 -19.95 -17.40
N ASP A 68 -15.08 -20.09 -16.33
CA ASP A 68 -13.66 -20.52 -16.36
C ASP A 68 -12.75 -19.63 -17.23
N LEU A 69 -13.06 -18.33 -17.31
CA LEU A 69 -12.26 -17.35 -18.03
C LEU A 69 -11.17 -16.72 -17.14
N GLU A 70 -10.13 -16.17 -17.77
CA GLU A 70 -9.06 -15.42 -17.12
C GLU A 70 -9.50 -13.97 -16.82
N ALA A 71 -9.07 -13.45 -15.67
CA ALA A 71 -9.50 -12.15 -15.17
C ALA A 71 -8.80 -10.99 -15.87
N GLY A 72 -9.57 -9.97 -16.27
CA GLY A 72 -9.08 -8.78 -16.97
C GLY A 72 -8.81 -8.96 -18.47
N HIS A 73 -9.05 -10.16 -19.00
CA HIS A 73 -8.78 -10.54 -20.38
C HIS A 73 -9.96 -10.21 -21.30
N SER A 74 -9.67 -10.12 -22.61
CA SER A 74 -10.67 -9.87 -23.65
C SER A 74 -10.91 -11.13 -24.48
N TYR A 75 -12.16 -11.35 -24.86
CA TYR A 75 -12.62 -12.56 -25.51
C TYR A 75 -13.47 -12.21 -26.73
N SER A 76 -13.15 -12.82 -27.86
CA SER A 76 -13.95 -12.75 -29.08
C SER A 76 -15.02 -13.82 -29.05
N VAL A 77 -16.29 -13.43 -29.14
CA VAL A 77 -17.44 -14.33 -29.05
C VAL A 77 -18.28 -14.25 -30.33
N TRP A 78 -18.75 -15.40 -30.81
CA TRP A 78 -19.72 -15.51 -31.92
C TRP A 78 -20.67 -16.69 -31.71
N VAL A 79 -21.85 -16.60 -32.33
CA VAL A 79 -22.94 -17.57 -32.12
C VAL A 79 -23.47 -18.10 -33.46
N MET A 80 -23.80 -19.38 -33.49
CA MET A 80 -24.55 -20.03 -34.57
C MET A 80 -25.86 -20.60 -34.03
N ALA A 81 -26.94 -20.47 -34.79
CA ALA A 81 -28.19 -21.17 -34.52
C ALA A 81 -28.21 -22.51 -35.25
N VAL A 82 -28.77 -23.54 -34.63
CA VAL A 82 -28.90 -24.87 -35.22
C VAL A 82 -30.35 -25.33 -35.11
N ASN A 83 -30.88 -25.88 -36.19
CA ASN A 83 -32.17 -26.57 -36.20
C ASN A 83 -32.11 -27.85 -37.05
N TYR A 84 -33.25 -28.54 -37.19
CA TYR A 84 -33.38 -29.75 -38.01
C TYR A 84 -32.89 -29.60 -39.47
N ALA A 85 -32.86 -28.40 -40.03
CA ALA A 85 -32.41 -28.13 -41.39
C ALA A 85 -30.88 -27.84 -41.48
N GLY A 86 -30.21 -27.64 -40.35
CA GLY A 86 -28.77 -27.40 -40.25
C GLY A 86 -28.40 -26.13 -39.48
N CYS A 87 -27.15 -25.70 -39.65
CA CYS A 87 -26.58 -24.52 -38.97
C CYS A 87 -26.82 -23.23 -39.75
N SER A 88 -26.97 -22.11 -39.05
CA SER A 88 -26.85 -20.77 -39.64
C SER A 88 -25.40 -20.44 -40.01
N PHE A 89 -25.18 -19.30 -40.68
CA PHE A 89 -23.86 -18.67 -40.67
C PHE A 89 -23.51 -18.18 -39.25
N PRO A 90 -22.21 -18.02 -38.93
CA PRO A 90 -21.79 -17.38 -37.68
C PRO A 90 -22.22 -15.91 -37.64
N SER A 91 -22.55 -15.43 -36.45
CA SER A 91 -22.72 -14.00 -36.20
C SER A 91 -21.41 -13.23 -36.42
N ASP A 92 -21.52 -11.91 -36.53
CA ASP A 92 -20.34 -11.05 -36.36
C ASP A 92 -19.71 -11.30 -34.98
N LYS A 93 -18.38 -11.31 -34.92
CA LYS A 93 -17.64 -11.44 -33.66
C LYS A 93 -17.80 -10.18 -32.83
N SER A 94 -18.00 -10.35 -31.53
CA SER A 94 -18.03 -9.26 -30.56
C SER A 94 -17.00 -9.50 -29.46
N THR A 95 -16.31 -8.44 -29.04
CA THR A 95 -15.33 -8.51 -27.96
C THR A 95 -16.01 -8.29 -26.62
N PHE A 96 -15.82 -9.21 -25.69
CA PHE A 96 -16.25 -9.16 -24.30
C PHE A 96 -15.03 -9.11 -23.39
N ARG A 97 -15.16 -8.53 -22.20
CA ARG A 97 -14.08 -8.44 -21.22
C ARG A 97 -14.54 -8.93 -19.86
N THR A 98 -13.71 -9.71 -19.19
CA THR A 98 -13.93 -10.12 -17.79
C THR A 98 -13.66 -8.95 -16.85
N ALA A 99 -14.20 -9.02 -15.62
CA ALA A 99 -13.83 -8.08 -14.57
C ALA A 99 -12.35 -8.24 -14.20
N PRO A 100 -11.72 -7.22 -13.59
CA PRO A 100 -10.29 -7.29 -13.26
C PRO A 100 -9.98 -8.40 -12.23
N PRO A 101 -8.72 -8.85 -12.13
CA PRO A 101 -8.27 -9.72 -11.05
C PRO A 101 -8.36 -9.01 -9.70
N THR A 102 -8.53 -9.81 -8.64
CA THR A 102 -8.60 -9.34 -7.26
C THR A 102 -7.28 -8.68 -6.85
N PRO A 103 -7.29 -7.41 -6.39
CA PRO A 103 -6.08 -6.77 -5.91
C PRO A 103 -5.61 -7.36 -4.58
N VAL A 104 -4.32 -7.18 -4.28
CA VAL A 104 -3.69 -7.71 -3.06
C VAL A 104 -3.36 -6.57 -2.13
N MET A 105 -3.95 -6.57 -0.93
CA MET A 105 -3.60 -5.61 0.12
C MET A 105 -2.16 -5.78 0.57
N LYS A 106 -1.47 -4.65 0.78
CA LYS A 106 -0.09 -4.61 1.27
C LYS A 106 -0.06 -3.98 2.65
N ALA A 107 -0.43 -4.78 3.65
CA ALA A 107 -0.54 -4.31 5.04
C ALA A 107 0.80 -3.78 5.58
N GLU A 108 1.92 -4.43 5.24
CA GLU A 108 3.25 -3.94 5.60
C GLU A 108 3.57 -2.56 5.02
N ASP A 109 3.18 -2.30 3.77
CA ASP A 109 3.49 -1.08 3.03
C ASP A 109 2.57 0.10 3.40
N CYS A 110 1.50 -0.14 4.16
CA CYS A 110 0.61 0.91 4.63
C CYS A 110 1.32 1.83 5.64
N THR A 111 0.97 3.12 5.65
CA THR A 111 1.40 4.01 6.73
C THR A 111 0.27 4.30 7.69
N VAL A 112 0.62 4.46 8.96
CA VAL A 112 -0.36 4.72 10.01
C VAL A 112 0.17 5.82 10.92
N CYS A 113 -0.64 6.85 11.05
CA CYS A 113 -0.48 7.95 12.00
C CYS A 113 -1.60 7.86 13.05
N TRP A 114 -1.65 8.84 13.94
CA TRP A 114 -2.60 8.89 15.04
C TRP A 114 -4.07 8.78 14.58
N ASP A 115 -4.48 9.58 13.60
CA ASP A 115 -5.87 9.68 13.10
C ASP A 115 -5.98 9.48 11.58
N THR A 116 -4.92 9.03 10.93
CA THR A 116 -4.92 8.76 9.48
C THR A 116 -4.12 7.53 9.15
N ALA A 117 -4.51 6.83 8.10
CA ALA A 117 -3.69 5.80 7.49
C ALA A 117 -3.64 5.98 5.97
N THR A 118 -2.53 5.62 5.34
CA THR A 118 -2.44 5.48 3.89
C THR A 118 -2.45 4.01 3.58
N ILE A 119 -3.55 3.55 2.98
CA ILE A 119 -3.76 2.16 2.60
C ILE A 119 -3.17 1.95 1.22
N ARG A 120 -2.42 0.87 1.04
CA ARG A 120 -1.74 0.52 -0.22
C ARG A 120 -2.03 -0.92 -0.60
N TRP A 121 -2.16 -1.15 -1.90
CA TRP A 121 -2.39 -2.47 -2.48
C TRP A 121 -1.63 -2.61 -3.81
N SER A 122 -1.66 -3.80 -4.40
CA SER A 122 -1.09 -4.06 -5.73
C SER A 122 -2.14 -4.67 -6.65
N THR A 123 -2.06 -4.35 -7.94
CA THR A 123 -2.85 -4.98 -9.01
C THR A 123 -1.91 -5.63 -10.01
N SER A 124 -2.26 -6.81 -10.52
CA SER A 124 -1.49 -7.51 -11.56
C SER A 124 -1.82 -7.02 -12.97
N SER A 125 -2.97 -6.37 -13.18
CA SER A 125 -3.42 -5.90 -14.50
C SER A 125 -3.96 -4.46 -14.42
N PRO A 126 -3.07 -3.45 -14.37
CA PRO A 126 -3.49 -2.06 -14.33
C PRO A 126 -4.24 -1.62 -15.60
N GLU A 127 -3.97 -2.22 -16.77
CA GLU A 127 -4.67 -1.89 -18.03
C GLU A 127 -6.11 -2.42 -18.07
N ALA A 128 -6.46 -3.35 -17.18
CA ALA A 128 -7.80 -3.90 -17.06
C ALA A 128 -8.65 -3.23 -16.00
N THR A 129 -8.07 -2.36 -15.18
CA THR A 129 -8.74 -1.76 -14.03
C THR A 129 -9.03 -0.29 -14.29
N ASP A 130 -10.30 0.09 -14.27
CA ASP A 130 -10.69 1.51 -14.41
C ASP A 130 -10.63 2.26 -13.07
N SER A 131 -10.96 1.58 -11.97
CA SER A 131 -10.89 2.14 -10.62
C SER A 131 -10.88 1.05 -9.54
N PHE A 132 -10.66 1.46 -8.29
CA PHE A 132 -10.77 0.60 -7.12
C PHE A 132 -11.89 1.07 -6.20
N THR A 133 -12.44 0.12 -5.46
CA THR A 133 -13.32 0.36 -4.32
C THR A 133 -12.63 -0.14 -3.06
N LEU A 134 -12.38 0.76 -2.10
CA LEU A 134 -11.80 0.46 -0.80
C LEU A 134 -12.91 0.38 0.25
N GLU A 135 -13.00 -0.75 0.94
CA GLU A 135 -14.00 -1.01 1.96
C GLU A 135 -13.33 -1.27 3.31
N TYR A 136 -13.93 -0.79 4.40
CA TYR A 136 -13.36 -1.00 5.74
C TYR A 136 -14.38 -0.95 6.86
N CYS A 137 -14.06 -1.64 7.95
CA CYS A 137 -14.82 -1.62 9.20
C CYS A 137 -13.89 -1.76 10.40
N ARG A 138 -14.40 -1.44 11.60
CA ARG A 138 -13.67 -1.71 12.86
C ARG A 138 -13.66 -3.22 13.11
N GLN A 139 -12.56 -3.73 13.66
CA GLN A 139 -12.41 -5.14 14.06
C GLN A 139 -13.52 -5.59 15.03
N TYR A 140 -13.97 -4.70 15.92
CA TYR A 140 -15.07 -4.94 16.86
C TYR A 140 -16.16 -3.89 16.62
N SER A 141 -16.75 -3.90 15.42
CA SER A 141 -17.89 -3.04 15.12
C SER A 141 -19.14 -3.57 15.85
N PRO A 142 -19.95 -2.67 16.46
CA PRO A 142 -21.28 -3.03 16.93
C PRO A 142 -22.12 -3.59 15.78
N GLU A 143 -23.02 -4.52 16.08
CA GLU A 143 -23.95 -5.07 15.08
C GLU A 143 -24.69 -3.94 14.37
N GLY A 144 -24.57 -3.87 13.04
CA GLY A 144 -25.26 -2.89 12.20
C GLY A 144 -24.41 -1.72 11.68
N GLU A 145 -23.14 -1.54 12.07
CA GLU A 145 -22.31 -0.41 11.57
C GLU A 145 -21.88 -0.55 10.08
N GLY A 146 -22.03 -1.73 9.47
CA GLY A 146 -21.76 -1.96 8.06
C GLY A 146 -20.30 -1.72 7.63
N LEU A 147 -20.02 -1.96 6.34
CA LEU A 147 -18.74 -1.60 5.71
C LEU A 147 -18.83 -0.15 5.21
N ARG A 148 -17.84 0.67 5.55
CA ARG A 148 -17.64 1.96 4.89
C ARG A 148 -16.98 1.70 3.55
N SER A 149 -17.44 2.36 2.49
CA SER A 149 -16.97 2.13 1.13
C SER A 149 -16.56 3.44 0.44
N LEU A 150 -15.43 3.41 -0.27
CA LEU A 150 -14.86 4.51 -1.04
C LEU A 150 -14.57 4.01 -2.46
N ALA A 151 -15.39 4.44 -3.43
CA ALA A 151 -15.28 4.03 -4.83
C ALA A 151 -14.55 5.08 -5.71
N GLY A 152 -14.16 4.69 -6.92
CA GLY A 152 -13.60 5.59 -7.93
C GLY A 152 -12.12 5.92 -7.74
N ILE A 153 -11.41 5.14 -6.93
CA ILE A 153 -9.99 5.37 -6.63
C ILE A 153 -9.16 5.00 -7.87
N LYS A 154 -8.29 5.89 -8.34
CA LYS A 154 -7.49 5.68 -9.57
C LYS A 154 -6.09 5.14 -9.33
N ARG A 155 -5.55 5.33 -8.14
CA ARG A 155 -4.22 4.85 -7.75
C ARG A 155 -4.36 3.69 -6.77
N PRO A 156 -3.38 2.78 -6.70
CA PRO A 156 -3.40 1.68 -5.75
C PRO A 156 -3.01 2.11 -4.32
N GLU A 157 -3.40 3.35 -3.96
CA GLU A 157 -3.19 3.94 -2.64
C GLU A 157 -4.33 4.91 -2.32
N MET A 158 -4.68 4.99 -1.04
CA MET A 158 -5.66 5.95 -0.55
C MET A 158 -5.36 6.36 0.89
N LYS A 159 -5.31 7.67 1.13
CA LYS A 159 -5.23 8.23 2.48
C LYS A 159 -6.61 8.42 3.07
N ILE A 160 -6.82 7.88 4.27
CA ILE A 160 -8.11 7.90 4.97
C ILE A 160 -7.95 8.45 6.38
N HIS A 161 -9.01 9.05 6.90
CA HIS A 161 -9.12 9.47 8.29
C HIS A 161 -9.79 8.37 9.11
N LEU A 162 -9.20 8.04 10.24
CA LEU A 162 -9.61 6.96 11.13
C LEU A 162 -9.66 7.45 12.57
N GLU A 163 -10.43 6.78 13.40
CA GLU A 163 -10.34 7.01 14.84
C GLU A 163 -9.03 6.44 15.38
N SER A 164 -8.42 7.18 16.30
CA SER A 164 -7.17 6.77 16.94
C SER A 164 -7.39 5.61 17.91
N ASN A 165 -6.34 4.81 18.12
CA ASN A 165 -6.34 3.68 19.05
C ASN A 165 -7.37 2.56 18.71
N VAL A 166 -7.65 2.33 17.42
CA VAL A 166 -8.62 1.34 16.93
C VAL A 166 -7.99 0.43 15.87
N ASN A 167 -8.44 -0.83 15.82
CA ASN A 167 -8.09 -1.79 14.78
C ASN A 167 -9.17 -1.85 13.70
N TYR A 168 -8.77 -1.89 12.44
CA TYR A 168 -9.64 -1.93 11.27
C TYR A 168 -9.27 -3.08 10.35
N PHE A 169 -10.28 -3.64 9.69
CA PHE A 169 -10.10 -4.49 8.51
C PHE A 169 -10.33 -3.68 7.24
N PHE A 170 -9.42 -3.82 6.30
CA PHE A 170 -9.48 -3.20 4.99
C PHE A 170 -9.58 -4.24 3.88
N TYR A 171 -10.39 -3.93 2.89
CA TYR A 171 -10.66 -4.75 1.72
C TYR A 171 -10.65 -3.89 0.47
N VAL A 172 -10.22 -4.44 -0.67
CA VAL A 172 -10.22 -3.72 -1.93
C VAL A 172 -10.78 -4.59 -3.05
N ARG A 173 -11.50 -3.94 -3.96
CA ARG A 173 -11.96 -4.51 -5.23
C ARG A 173 -11.41 -3.69 -6.38
N ALA A 174 -11.03 -4.34 -7.47
CA ALA A 174 -10.80 -3.66 -8.74
C ALA A 174 -12.09 -3.65 -9.56
N VAL A 175 -12.32 -2.58 -10.29
CA VAL A 175 -13.55 -2.34 -11.02
C VAL A 175 -13.20 -1.86 -12.43
N ASN A 176 -13.87 -2.45 -13.42
CA ASN A 176 -13.96 -1.89 -14.76
C ASN A 176 -15.45 -1.64 -15.10
N VAL A 177 -15.72 -1.08 -16.28
CA VAL A 177 -17.08 -0.81 -16.73
C VAL A 177 -18.00 -2.05 -16.78
N PHE A 178 -17.43 -3.25 -16.93
CA PHE A 178 -18.16 -4.50 -17.12
C PHE A 178 -18.35 -5.31 -15.84
N GLY A 179 -17.62 -5.01 -14.77
CA GLY A 179 -17.76 -5.72 -13.51
C GLY A 179 -16.70 -5.38 -12.47
N SER A 180 -16.85 -5.99 -11.30
CA SER A 180 -15.91 -5.89 -10.18
C SER A 180 -15.25 -7.22 -9.88
N SER A 181 -14.01 -7.17 -9.42
CA SER A 181 -13.34 -8.32 -8.85
C SER A 181 -14.05 -8.82 -7.58
N GLU A 182 -13.69 -10.03 -7.16
CA GLU A 182 -13.89 -10.46 -5.79
C GLU A 182 -13.19 -9.52 -4.81
N GLN A 183 -13.63 -9.57 -3.55
CA GLN A 183 -13.03 -8.81 -2.47
C GLN A 183 -11.64 -9.38 -2.12
N SER A 184 -10.66 -8.51 -1.89
CA SER A 184 -9.33 -8.95 -1.43
C SER A 184 -9.40 -9.64 -0.07
N GLU A 185 -8.34 -10.35 0.29
CA GLU A 185 -8.11 -10.72 1.70
C GLU A 185 -8.07 -9.47 2.58
N ALA A 186 -8.48 -9.65 3.84
CA ALA A 186 -8.55 -8.57 4.81
C ALA A 186 -7.15 -8.15 5.28
N ALA A 187 -6.84 -6.86 5.22
CA ALA A 187 -5.66 -6.29 5.89
C ALA A 187 -6.04 -5.70 7.25
N LEU A 188 -5.38 -6.19 8.31
CA LEU A 188 -5.51 -5.64 9.65
C LEU A 188 -4.60 -4.41 9.81
N ILE A 189 -5.20 -3.25 10.03
CA ILE A 189 -4.48 -1.98 10.20
C ILE A 189 -4.88 -1.35 11.54
N SER A 190 -3.89 -1.01 12.35
CA SER A 190 -4.10 -0.53 13.72
C SER A 190 -3.60 0.90 13.89
N THR A 191 -4.48 1.82 14.29
CA THR A 191 -4.13 3.21 14.66
C THR A 191 -3.59 3.32 16.08
N LYS A 192 -3.26 2.21 16.73
CA LYS A 192 -2.62 2.16 18.06
C LYS A 192 -1.10 2.33 18.01
N GLY A 193 -0.51 2.16 16.83
CA GLY A 193 0.92 2.31 16.59
C GLY A 193 1.18 3.25 15.43
N THR A 194 2.33 3.92 15.44
CA THR A 194 2.76 4.73 14.30
C THR A 194 3.59 3.88 13.35
N ARG A 195 3.20 3.82 12.07
CA ARG A 195 3.87 3.07 11.00
C ARG A 195 4.27 4.01 9.88
N PHE A 196 5.54 4.03 9.54
CA PHE A 196 6.10 4.76 8.41
C PHE A 196 7.33 4.03 7.86
N HIS A 197 7.68 4.32 6.62
CA HIS A 197 8.87 3.82 5.95
C HIS A 197 9.90 4.93 5.77
N ILE A 198 11.14 4.52 5.56
CA ILE A 198 12.24 5.39 5.16
C ILE A 198 12.07 5.74 3.68
N MET A 199 12.10 7.04 3.37
CA MET A 199 11.98 7.58 2.02
C MET A 199 13.33 7.48 1.31
N LYS A 200 13.48 6.47 0.46
CA LYS A 200 14.72 6.16 -0.28
C LYS A 200 15.20 7.35 -1.13
N GLU A 201 14.27 8.15 -1.65
CA GLU A 201 14.51 9.35 -2.44
C GLU A 201 15.23 10.47 -1.67
N THR A 202 15.19 10.44 -0.34
CA THR A 202 15.90 11.41 0.51
C THR A 202 17.29 10.92 0.93
N ALA A 203 17.61 9.66 0.65
CA ALA A 203 18.87 9.07 1.09
C ALA A 203 20.04 9.63 0.26
N HIS A 204 21.13 9.96 0.94
CA HIS A 204 22.41 10.25 0.26
C HIS A 204 22.81 9.05 -0.65
N PRO A 205 23.37 9.26 -1.85
CA PRO A 205 23.69 8.18 -2.80
C PRO A 205 24.60 7.06 -2.25
N ALA A 206 25.38 7.36 -1.21
CA ALA A 206 26.23 6.40 -0.51
C ALA A 206 25.45 5.45 0.43
N LEU A 207 24.22 5.80 0.81
CA LEU A 207 23.37 5.00 1.69
C LEU A 207 22.54 4.01 0.88
N ARG A 208 22.31 2.83 1.47
CA ARG A 208 21.41 1.81 0.94
C ARG A 208 20.21 1.71 1.88
N VAL A 209 19.02 1.98 1.35
CA VAL A 209 17.75 1.74 2.05
C VAL A 209 17.17 0.41 1.57
N SER A 210 16.70 -0.43 2.50
CA SER A 210 16.09 -1.72 2.15
C SER A 210 14.80 -1.53 1.33
N PRO A 211 14.38 -2.51 0.51
CA PRO A 211 13.17 -2.40 -0.31
C PRO A 211 11.90 -2.14 0.49
N ASN A 212 11.81 -2.71 1.70
CA ASN A 212 10.70 -2.49 2.64
C ASN A 212 10.84 -1.19 3.46
N GLY A 213 11.86 -0.36 3.21
CA GLY A 213 12.03 0.93 3.88
C GLY A 213 12.25 0.87 5.40
N THR A 214 12.75 -0.24 5.94
CA THR A 214 12.99 -0.41 7.39
C THR A 214 14.47 -0.46 7.79
N MET A 215 15.41 -0.45 6.85
CA MET A 215 16.85 -0.45 7.17
C MET A 215 17.60 0.59 6.37
N ILE A 216 18.61 1.18 7.02
CA ILE A 216 19.57 2.11 6.42
C ILE A 216 20.95 1.52 6.63
N CYS A 217 21.71 1.37 5.55
CA CYS A 217 23.07 0.83 5.59
C CYS A 217 24.03 1.83 4.93
N LEU A 218 25.11 2.14 5.64
CA LEU A 218 26.28 2.82 5.09
C LEU A 218 27.42 1.78 4.95
N PRO A 219 27.78 1.39 3.72
CA PRO A 219 28.88 0.44 3.49
C PRO A 219 30.25 0.96 3.96
N GLU A 220 31.18 0.06 4.30
CA GLU A 220 32.52 0.42 4.77
C GLU A 220 33.38 1.11 3.69
N ASP A 221 33.15 0.77 2.42
CA ASP A 221 33.86 1.31 1.26
C ASP A 221 33.27 2.63 0.74
N ALA A 222 32.18 3.10 1.35
CA ALA A 222 31.47 4.28 0.90
C ALA A 222 32.23 5.57 1.26
N LYS A 223 32.47 6.42 0.26
CA LYS A 223 33.01 7.78 0.47
C LYS A 223 31.85 8.74 0.71
N LEU A 224 31.64 9.15 1.96
CA LEU A 224 30.66 10.19 2.28
C LEU A 224 31.19 11.58 1.86
N THR A 225 30.59 12.16 0.83
CA THR A 225 30.82 13.55 0.42
C THR A 225 29.71 14.42 0.99
N GLY A 226 29.79 14.71 2.29
CA GLY A 226 28.73 15.38 3.04
C GLY A 226 27.91 14.41 3.89
N ILE A 227 27.15 14.96 4.84
CA ILE A 227 26.31 14.19 5.77
C ILE A 227 24.91 14.80 5.74
N SER A 228 23.99 14.17 5.01
CA SER A 228 22.57 14.55 4.99
C SER A 228 21.71 13.46 5.63
N PRO A 229 20.66 13.84 6.37
CA PRO A 229 19.77 12.85 6.97
C PRO A 229 18.89 12.20 5.90
N VAL A 230 18.70 10.89 6.03
CA VAL A 230 17.60 10.19 5.35
C VAL A 230 16.34 10.33 6.21
N LEU A 231 15.21 10.59 5.54
CA LEU A 231 13.95 10.92 6.20
C LEU A 231 12.96 9.77 6.12
N GLY A 232 12.10 9.65 7.14
CA GLY A 232 10.91 8.81 7.12
C GLY A 232 9.70 9.54 6.54
N GLU A 233 8.65 8.82 6.14
CA GLU A 233 7.40 9.42 5.69
C GLU A 233 6.80 10.39 6.73
N LEU A 234 6.03 11.38 6.25
CA LEU A 234 5.48 12.45 7.08
C LEU A 234 4.55 11.93 8.18
N LEU A 235 4.74 12.47 9.39
CA LEU A 235 3.86 12.27 10.52
C LEU A 235 2.93 13.47 10.72
N SER A 236 1.66 13.19 10.98
CA SER A 236 0.62 14.19 11.23
C SER A 236 0.91 15.02 12.48
N PRO A 237 0.53 16.32 12.53
CA PRO A 237 0.78 17.16 13.70
C PRO A 237 -0.28 16.96 14.79
N ARG A 238 -0.62 15.71 15.11
CA ARG A 238 -1.75 15.33 15.97
C ARG A 238 -1.43 14.11 16.81
N GLY A 239 -1.90 14.12 18.05
CA GLY A 239 -1.75 12.99 18.96
C GLY A 239 -0.29 12.73 19.30
N TRP A 240 0.12 11.47 19.19
CA TRP A 240 1.49 11.07 19.47
C TRP A 240 1.99 10.04 18.46
N HIS A 241 3.31 10.00 18.32
CA HIS A 241 4.01 9.12 17.42
C HIS A 241 5.19 8.47 18.12
N TYR A 242 5.25 7.13 18.04
CA TYR A 242 6.31 6.34 18.65
C TYR A 242 6.95 5.39 17.65
N TRP A 243 8.27 5.34 17.65
CA TRP A 243 9.05 4.36 16.91
C TRP A 243 10.36 4.08 17.64
N GLU A 244 11.02 2.99 17.26
CA GLU A 244 12.32 2.63 17.79
C GLU A 244 13.32 2.39 16.68
N THR A 245 14.59 2.65 16.95
CA THR A 245 15.69 2.40 16.03
C THR A 245 16.75 1.54 16.72
N THR A 246 17.03 0.37 16.17
CA THR A 246 18.21 -0.40 16.56
C THR A 246 19.45 0.29 16.00
N VAL A 247 20.34 0.66 16.91
CA VAL A 247 21.53 1.49 16.66
C VAL A 247 22.83 0.73 16.93
N SER A 248 22.75 -0.50 17.44
CA SER A 248 23.92 -1.32 17.80
C SER A 248 24.84 -1.64 16.62
N GLY A 249 24.35 -1.55 15.37
CA GLY A 249 25.14 -1.75 14.16
C GLY A 249 25.89 -0.52 13.65
N CYS A 250 25.90 0.61 14.38
CA CYS A 250 26.54 1.85 13.94
C CYS A 250 27.28 2.54 15.09
N GLU A 251 28.52 2.99 14.83
CA GLU A 251 29.40 3.61 15.83
C GLU A 251 29.08 5.09 16.10
N ALA A 252 28.63 5.80 15.07
CA ALA A 252 28.28 7.22 15.16
C ALA A 252 27.05 7.54 14.31
N TYR A 253 26.02 8.09 14.94
CA TYR A 253 24.71 8.32 14.32
C TYR A 253 23.96 9.47 14.98
N ARG A 254 22.99 10.02 14.25
CA ARG A 254 21.94 10.88 14.80
C ARG A 254 20.57 10.33 14.46
N VAL A 255 19.68 10.33 15.44
CA VAL A 255 18.28 9.96 15.28
C VAL A 255 17.40 11.04 15.88
N GLY A 256 16.30 11.38 15.22
CA GLY A 256 15.47 12.48 15.68
C GLY A 256 14.33 12.82 14.74
N ILE A 257 13.97 14.10 14.72
CA ILE A 257 12.92 14.65 13.87
C ILE A 257 13.36 15.95 13.23
N CYS A 258 12.74 16.29 12.11
CA CYS A 258 12.80 17.60 11.51
C CYS A 258 11.44 18.01 10.92
N TYR A 259 11.17 19.30 10.84
CA TYR A 259 10.03 19.78 10.07
C TYR A 259 10.23 19.56 8.56
N SER A 260 9.12 19.52 7.80
CA SER A 260 9.15 19.26 6.36
C SER A 260 9.89 20.32 5.54
N ARG A 261 9.95 21.57 6.01
CA ARG A 261 10.63 22.69 5.33
C ARG A 261 12.13 22.76 5.63
N VAL A 262 12.85 21.66 5.44
CA VAL A 262 14.31 21.64 5.59
C VAL A 262 15.01 21.78 4.24
N PRO A 263 16.14 22.52 4.17
CA PRO A 263 17.02 22.51 3.01
C PRO A 263 17.51 21.09 2.71
N GLN A 264 17.82 20.79 1.46
CA GLN A 264 18.25 19.45 1.03
C GLN A 264 19.60 19.01 1.66
N ASP A 265 20.42 19.98 2.08
CA ASP A 265 21.70 19.77 2.74
C ASP A 265 21.74 20.50 4.10
N PHE A 266 21.24 19.84 5.15
CA PHE A 266 21.31 20.35 6.52
C PHE A 266 21.84 19.28 7.48
N ILE A 267 22.46 19.73 8.57
CA ILE A 267 22.92 18.85 9.63
C ILE A 267 21.86 18.78 10.72
N LEU A 268 21.41 17.56 11.01
CA LEU A 268 20.36 17.31 12.00
C LEU A 268 20.76 17.85 13.39
N GLY A 269 19.91 18.71 13.95
CA GLY A 269 20.09 19.37 15.26
C GLY A 269 20.85 20.71 15.21
N GLN A 270 21.40 21.12 14.05
CA GLN A 270 22.14 22.39 13.91
C GLN A 270 21.27 23.58 13.46
N ASN A 271 19.95 23.40 13.37
CA ASN A 271 19.01 24.47 13.03
C ASN A 271 17.81 24.45 13.98
N ASN A 272 16.99 25.49 13.91
CA ASN A 272 15.78 25.63 14.73
C ASN A 272 14.59 24.77 14.23
N THR A 273 14.77 23.95 13.19
CA THR A 273 13.73 23.09 12.61
C THR A 273 14.00 21.61 12.79
N SER A 274 15.01 21.24 13.57
CA SER A 274 15.36 19.84 13.84
C SER A 274 15.83 19.60 15.27
N TRP A 275 15.58 18.39 15.74
CA TRP A 275 15.92 17.90 17.08
C TRP A 275 16.48 16.49 16.94
N CYS A 276 17.61 16.20 17.56
CA CYS A 276 18.15 14.84 17.53
C CYS A 276 18.91 14.44 18.77
N PHE A 277 19.00 13.12 18.93
CA PHE A 277 19.89 12.43 19.82
C PHE A 277 21.10 11.95 19.00
N HIS A 278 22.30 12.25 19.49
CA HIS A 278 23.57 12.03 18.80
C HIS A 278 24.49 11.14 19.62
N CYS A 279 24.95 10.09 18.96
CA CYS A 279 26.05 9.25 19.38
C CYS A 279 27.26 9.59 18.51
N SER A 280 28.32 10.16 19.08
CA SER A 280 29.57 10.40 18.36
C SER A 280 30.51 9.20 18.36
N ASN A 281 30.39 8.34 19.38
CA ASN A 281 31.18 7.13 19.56
C ASN A 281 30.40 6.21 20.50
N LYS A 282 30.10 4.99 20.06
CA LYS A 282 29.32 4.00 20.82
C LYS A 282 30.01 3.49 22.09
N THR A 283 31.32 3.72 22.25
CA THR A 283 32.05 3.40 23.49
C THR A 283 31.96 4.53 24.53
N SER A 284 31.51 5.72 24.14
CA SER A 284 31.28 6.85 25.04
C SER A 284 30.03 6.66 25.89
N PHE A 285 30.10 6.96 27.19
CA PHE A 285 28.91 7.03 28.06
C PHE A 285 28.25 8.42 28.03
N VAL A 286 28.75 9.32 27.19
CA VAL A 286 28.21 10.67 26.99
C VAL A 286 27.62 10.75 25.58
N TYR A 287 26.32 10.97 25.55
CA TYR A 287 25.51 11.23 24.36
C TYR A 287 25.11 12.70 24.33
N LYS A 288 24.58 13.16 23.20
CA LYS A 288 24.20 14.57 23.04
C LYS A 288 22.78 14.69 22.52
N VAL A 289 22.08 15.70 23.00
CA VAL A 289 20.82 16.17 22.42
C VAL A 289 21.10 17.50 21.75
N LEU A 290 20.71 17.64 20.48
CA LEU A 290 20.99 18.83 19.68
C LEU A 290 19.70 19.46 19.15
N HIS A 291 19.64 20.79 19.24
CA HIS A 291 18.62 21.62 18.63
C HIS A 291 19.15 23.05 18.49
N ASN A 292 18.88 23.74 17.37
CA ASN A 292 19.30 25.11 17.15
C ASN A 292 20.83 25.34 17.33
N GLY A 293 21.63 24.30 17.12
CA GLY A 293 23.08 24.32 17.38
C GLY A 293 23.47 24.23 18.86
N GLU A 294 22.50 24.26 19.79
CA GLU A 294 22.72 24.01 21.20
C GLU A 294 22.92 22.51 21.46
N ILE A 295 23.79 22.20 22.42
CA ILE A 295 24.18 20.83 22.77
C ILE A 295 23.92 20.63 24.25
N SER A 296 23.18 19.57 24.60
CA SER A 296 22.99 19.11 25.97
C SER A 296 23.55 17.69 26.13
N ASP A 297 24.44 17.49 27.09
CA ASP A 297 25.01 16.18 27.37
C ASP A 297 24.02 15.27 28.11
N VAL A 298 24.01 14.00 27.73
CA VAL A 298 23.21 12.93 28.33
C VAL A 298 24.16 11.83 28.77
N PHE A 299 24.19 11.57 30.07
CA PHE A 299 25.03 10.53 30.66
C PHE A 299 24.23 9.24 30.79
N VAL A 300 24.78 8.16 30.23
CA VAL A 300 24.18 6.82 30.32
C VAL A 300 25.04 5.89 31.18
N THR A 301 24.42 4.92 31.81
CA THR A 301 25.10 3.87 32.59
C THR A 301 25.35 2.60 31.77
N GLU A 302 24.56 2.39 30.72
CA GLU A 302 24.67 1.28 29.79
C GLU A 302 24.49 1.80 28.37
N GLN A 303 25.14 1.15 27.40
CA GLN A 303 25.01 1.54 26.00
C GLN A 303 23.67 1.08 25.42
N PRO A 304 22.81 1.99 24.92
CA PRO A 304 21.55 1.60 24.32
C PRO A 304 21.78 0.87 22.99
N ALA A 305 21.31 -0.37 22.83
CA ALA A 305 21.27 -1.02 21.52
C ALA A 305 20.07 -0.53 20.69
N ARG A 306 19.07 0.04 21.36
CA ARG A 306 17.85 0.56 20.76
C ARG A 306 17.42 1.90 21.35
N ILE A 307 17.21 2.88 20.49
CA ILE A 307 16.69 4.20 20.86
C ILE A 307 15.21 4.29 20.49
N GLY A 308 14.35 4.51 21.48
CA GLY A 308 12.95 4.84 21.28
C GLY A 308 12.75 6.35 21.17
N ILE A 309 11.85 6.80 20.31
CA ILE A 309 11.49 8.21 20.17
C ILE A 309 9.97 8.34 20.31
N LEU A 310 9.53 9.17 21.26
CA LEU A 310 8.13 9.58 21.38
C LEU A 310 8.01 11.07 21.04
N LEU A 311 7.25 11.38 20.01
CA LEU A 311 6.78 12.72 19.73
C LEU A 311 5.32 12.85 20.18
N ASP A 312 5.08 13.65 21.21
CA ASP A 312 3.75 13.93 21.75
C ASP A 312 3.34 15.37 21.44
N TYR A 313 2.49 15.54 20.43
CA TYR A 313 1.93 16.84 20.04
C TYR A 313 0.96 17.38 21.08
N ASN A 314 0.29 16.51 21.85
CA ASN A 314 -0.71 16.92 22.83
C ASN A 314 -0.05 17.63 24.02
N THR A 315 1.10 17.11 24.49
CA THR A 315 1.83 17.69 25.62
C THR A 315 3.03 18.56 25.21
N GLY A 316 3.37 18.61 23.92
CA GLY A 316 4.51 19.36 23.41
C GLY A 316 5.84 18.79 23.89
N ARG A 317 5.99 17.46 23.86
CA ARG A 317 7.18 16.76 24.33
C ARG A 317 7.78 15.89 23.23
N LEU A 318 9.11 15.89 23.15
CA LEU A 318 9.89 14.92 22.41
C LEU A 318 10.77 14.16 23.41
N LEU A 319 10.59 12.86 23.53
CA LEU A 319 11.33 12.02 24.46
C LEU A 319 12.20 11.03 23.70
N PHE A 320 13.40 10.82 24.22
CA PHE A 320 14.33 9.79 23.78
C PHE A 320 14.48 8.75 24.88
N PHE A 321 14.45 7.47 24.53
CA PHE A 321 14.50 6.35 25.48
C PHE A 321 15.59 5.36 25.10
N ASN A 322 16.19 4.71 26.11
CA ASN A 322 16.75 3.40 25.92
C ASN A 322 15.57 2.40 25.94
N ALA A 323 15.16 1.95 24.76
CA ALA A 323 13.95 1.15 24.59
C ALA A 323 14.08 -0.26 25.21
N GLU A 324 15.30 -0.79 25.35
CA GLU A 324 15.53 -2.10 25.96
C GLU A 324 15.35 -2.10 27.47
N ARG A 325 15.62 -0.95 28.11
CA ARG A 325 15.54 -0.77 29.57
C ARG A 325 14.33 0.03 30.01
N GLY A 326 13.61 0.65 29.07
CA GLY A 326 12.52 1.58 29.38
C GLY A 326 12.97 2.87 30.07
N GLN A 327 14.24 3.25 29.91
CA GLN A 327 14.83 4.40 30.59
C GLN A 327 14.72 5.66 29.73
N VAL A 328 14.19 6.76 30.28
CA VAL A 328 14.22 8.08 29.63
C VAL A 328 15.68 8.57 29.57
N LEU A 329 16.15 8.84 28.36
CA LEU A 329 17.47 9.41 28.10
C LEU A 329 17.40 10.94 28.09
N SER A 330 16.37 11.50 27.46
CA SER A 330 16.18 12.96 27.41
C SER A 330 14.71 13.32 27.15
N THR A 331 14.33 14.52 27.59
CA THR A 331 13.02 15.13 27.33
C THR A 331 13.23 16.55 26.84
N ILE A 332 12.73 16.84 25.65
CA ILE A 332 12.66 18.18 25.09
C ILE A 332 11.22 18.67 25.17
N ARG A 333 11.03 19.88 25.69
CA ARG A 333 9.74 20.57 25.70
C ARG A 333 9.73 21.59 24.57
N HIS A 334 8.87 21.37 23.59
CA HIS A 334 8.71 22.26 22.46
C HIS A 334 7.28 22.16 21.92
N LYS A 335 6.70 23.30 21.55
CA LYS A 335 5.35 23.33 20.96
C LYS A 335 5.43 22.98 19.48
N PHE A 336 5.41 21.69 19.17
CA PHE A 336 5.37 21.21 17.80
C PHE A 336 4.02 21.57 17.14
N THR A 337 4.06 22.17 15.95
CA THR A 337 2.84 22.62 15.25
C THR A 337 2.76 22.20 13.79
N GLU A 338 3.89 21.78 13.22
CA GLU A 338 3.99 21.37 11.82
C GLU A 338 4.15 19.85 11.70
N VAL A 339 3.88 19.34 10.50
CA VAL A 339 4.22 17.96 10.13
C VAL A 339 5.73 17.74 10.26
N VAL A 340 6.13 16.57 10.74
CA VAL A 340 7.53 16.21 10.90
C VAL A 340 7.89 15.00 10.07
N HIS A 341 9.16 14.92 9.70
CA HIS A 341 9.81 13.68 9.31
C HIS A 341 10.60 13.12 10.50
N PRO A 342 10.50 11.81 10.77
CA PRO A 342 11.57 11.06 11.41
C PRO A 342 12.85 11.22 10.60
N ALA A 343 13.98 11.46 11.25
CA ALA A 343 15.24 11.75 10.58
C ALA A 343 16.37 10.90 11.15
N PHE A 344 17.17 10.33 10.24
CA PHE A 344 18.24 9.39 10.56
C PHE A 344 19.51 9.77 9.82
N MET A 345 20.66 9.73 10.49
CA MET A 345 21.93 10.11 9.91
C MET A 345 23.02 9.16 10.41
N LEU A 346 23.76 8.53 9.50
CA LEU A 346 24.93 7.70 9.82
C LEU A 346 26.18 8.54 9.55
N GLU A 347 27.01 8.74 10.57
CA GLU A 347 28.27 9.49 10.47
C GLU A 347 29.48 8.56 10.25
N GLN A 348 29.29 7.25 10.46
CA GLN A 348 30.25 6.18 10.21
C GLN A 348 29.56 4.96 9.58
N PRO A 349 30.30 4.10 8.84
CA PRO A 349 29.77 2.86 8.30
C PRO A 349 29.02 2.04 9.35
N GLY A 350 27.95 1.39 8.93
CA GLY A 350 27.07 0.65 9.82
C GLY A 350 25.64 0.55 9.34
N VAL A 351 24.79 0.03 10.21
CA VAL A 351 23.37 -0.23 9.92
C VAL A 351 22.47 0.32 11.02
N LEU A 352 21.39 0.99 10.63
CA LEU A 352 20.26 1.32 11.47
C LEU A 352 19.04 0.51 11.03
N SER A 353 18.32 -0.08 11.98
CA SER A 353 17.07 -0.80 11.71
C SER A 353 15.90 -0.14 12.41
N LEU A 354 14.88 0.23 11.66
CA LEU A 354 13.68 0.92 12.10
C LEU A 354 12.59 -0.08 12.51
N HIS A 355 11.98 0.16 13.67
CA HIS A 355 10.86 -0.60 14.20
C HIS A 355 9.65 0.32 14.38
N THR A 356 8.56 0.06 13.67
CA THR A 356 7.33 0.86 13.66
C THR A 356 6.10 -0.03 13.75
N GLY A 357 4.92 0.56 13.94
CA GLY A 357 3.64 -0.12 14.02
C GLY A 357 3.37 -0.82 15.36
N MET A 358 4.29 -0.68 16.32
CA MET A 358 4.15 -1.23 17.67
C MET A 358 3.17 -0.37 18.49
N GLU A 359 2.39 -1.01 19.37
CA GLU A 359 1.64 -0.28 20.39
C GLU A 359 2.59 0.42 21.35
N LEU A 360 2.17 1.56 21.89
CA LEU A 360 2.96 2.35 22.83
C LEU A 360 3.33 1.53 24.08
N PRO A 361 4.63 1.29 24.37
CA PRO A 361 5.04 0.53 25.53
C PRO A 361 4.60 1.17 26.85
N GLU A 362 4.38 0.35 27.89
CA GLU A 362 3.89 0.84 29.19
C GLU A 362 4.83 1.85 29.85
N PHE A 363 6.14 1.65 29.76
CA PHE A 363 7.13 2.57 30.33
C PHE A 363 7.03 3.98 29.71
N VAL A 364 6.63 4.07 28.43
CA VAL A 364 6.45 5.35 27.74
C VAL A 364 5.19 6.06 28.24
N LYS A 365 4.12 5.31 28.51
CA LYS A 365 2.84 5.87 29.03
C LYS A 365 3.00 6.53 30.40
N GLN A 366 3.99 6.13 31.18
CA GLN A 366 4.25 6.63 32.53
C GLN A 366 5.24 7.81 32.59
N SER A 367 5.80 8.23 31.45
CA SER A 367 6.90 9.19 31.35
C SER A 367 6.51 10.66 31.08
#